data_AF-A0A7S0WM51-F1
#
_entry.id   AF-A0A7S0WM51-F1
#
_cell.length_a   1.000
_cell.length_b   1.000
_cell.length_c   1.000
_cell.angle_alpha   90.00
_cell.angle_beta   90.00
_cell.angle_gamma   90.00
#
_symmetry.space_group_name_H-M   'P 1'
#
loop_
_entity.id
_entity.type
_entity.pdbx_description
1 polymer ?
#
loop_
_entity_poly.entity_id
_entity_poly.type
_entity_poly.pdbx_seq_one_letter_code
_entity_poly.pdbx_strand_id
1 'polypeptide(L)'
;ANEVPPTVRGIVRCGAGTNNIPVKEMSEMGIPVFNTPGANANAVKELVVCSLLLASRGIIEGNRHVNEVINVEEGFDYAKIDKRIEKDKAMFGGREIEGKTLGVIGLGAIGSR
;
A
#
# COMPACT_ATOMS: atom_id res chain seq x y z
N ALA A 1 24.36 -24.68 0.19
CA ALA A 1 25.47 -24.25 -0.67
C ALA A 1 25.32 -24.64 -2.15
N ASN A 2 24.61 -25.72 -2.51
CA ASN A 2 24.54 -26.23 -3.92
C ASN A 2 23.50 -25.54 -4.85
N GLU A 3 22.82 -24.48 -4.42
CA GLU A 3 21.74 -23.87 -5.22
C GLU A 3 22.17 -22.66 -6.05
N VAL A 4 23.35 -22.08 -5.80
CA VAL A 4 23.82 -20.90 -6.53
C VAL A 4 24.86 -21.32 -7.57
N PRO A 5 24.59 -21.12 -8.87
CA PRO A 5 25.53 -21.49 -9.93
C PRO A 5 26.90 -20.81 -9.76
N PRO A 6 28.02 -21.48 -10.09
CA PRO A 6 29.37 -20.93 -9.93
C PRO A 6 29.65 -19.71 -10.83
N THR A 7 28.78 -19.45 -11.80
CA THR A 7 28.84 -18.29 -12.68
C THR A 7 28.29 -17.02 -12.04
N VAL A 8 27.60 -17.10 -10.90
CA VAL A 8 27.03 -15.93 -10.22
C VAL A 8 28.15 -15.13 -9.56
N ARG A 9 28.24 -13.84 -9.93
CA ARG A 9 29.28 -12.91 -9.43
C ARG A 9 28.72 -11.81 -8.53
N GLY A 10 27.40 -11.75 -8.37
CA GLY A 10 26.73 -10.77 -7.53
C GLY A 10 25.21 -10.89 -7.63
N ILE A 11 24.51 -10.42 -6.61
CA ILE A 11 23.05 -10.41 -6.53
C ILE A 11 22.61 -8.98 -6.30
N VAL A 12 21.68 -8.46 -7.11
CA VAL A 12 21.12 -7.12 -6.95
C VAL A 12 19.62 -7.24 -6.69
N ARG A 13 19.16 -6.73 -5.55
CA ARG A 13 17.75 -6.69 -5.19
C ARG A 13 17.13 -5.34 -5.54
N CYS A 14 16.06 -5.37 -6.34
CA CYS A 14 15.23 -4.22 -6.64
C CYS A 14 14.28 -3.87 -5.48
N GLY A 15 14.85 -3.32 -4.41
CA GLY A 15 14.22 -2.65 -3.28
C GLY A 15 15.10 -2.66 -2.02
N ALA A 16 14.57 -2.15 -0.90
CA ALA A 16 15.38 -1.89 0.30
C ALA A 16 15.74 -3.13 1.15
N GLY A 17 14.75 -3.97 1.51
CA GLY A 17 14.98 -5.14 2.37
C GLY A 17 15.67 -6.31 1.64
N THR A 18 16.55 -7.02 2.35
CA THR A 18 17.27 -8.22 1.87
C THR A 18 16.83 -9.49 2.59
N ASN A 19 15.68 -9.47 3.29
CA ASN A 19 15.19 -10.56 4.15
C ASN A 19 14.99 -11.89 3.42
N ASN A 20 14.84 -11.84 2.10
CA ASN A 20 14.67 -13.01 1.22
C ASN A 20 15.99 -13.52 0.63
N ILE A 21 17.13 -12.91 0.98
CA ILE A 21 18.46 -13.32 0.51
C ILE A 21 19.28 -13.75 1.74
N PRO A 22 19.88 -14.96 1.76
CA PRO A 22 20.78 -15.38 2.83
C PRO A 22 22.12 -14.66 2.71
N VAL A 23 22.15 -13.36 3.06
CA VAL A 23 23.31 -12.46 2.84
C VAL A 23 24.59 -13.02 3.43
N LYS A 24 24.51 -13.66 4.61
CA LYS A 24 25.68 -14.27 5.26
C LYS A 24 26.29 -15.38 4.41
N GLU A 25 25.47 -16.33 3.95
CA GLU A 25 25.94 -17.44 3.10
C GLU A 25 26.50 -16.94 1.77
N MET A 26 25.86 -15.95 1.16
CA MET A 26 26.36 -15.33 -0.08
C MET A 26 27.72 -14.66 0.14
N SER A 27 27.89 -13.99 1.28
CA SER A 27 29.15 -13.35 1.65
C SER A 27 30.27 -14.37 1.88
N GLU A 28 29.97 -15.50 2.52
CA GLU A 28 30.91 -16.62 2.70
C GLU A 28 31.35 -17.25 1.37
N MET A 29 30.46 -17.25 0.36
CA MET A 29 30.76 -17.69 -1.00
C MET A 29 31.46 -16.63 -1.87
N GLY A 30 31.74 -15.44 -1.32
CA GLY A 30 32.35 -14.32 -2.05
C GLY A 30 31.41 -13.64 -3.05
N ILE A 31 30.09 -13.81 -2.90
CA ILE A 31 29.06 -13.24 -3.76
C ILE A 31 28.49 -11.97 -3.09
N PRO A 32 28.78 -10.77 -3.61
CA PRO A 32 28.25 -9.53 -3.06
C PRO A 32 26.74 -9.40 -3.29
N VAL A 33 26.03 -8.88 -2.29
CA VAL A 33 24.60 -8.58 -2.35
C VAL A 33 24.40 -7.06 -2.30
N PHE A 34 23.70 -6.52 -3.30
CA PHE A 34 23.33 -5.11 -3.40
C PHE A 34 21.82 -4.96 -3.24
N ASN A 35 21.39 -3.82 -2.71
CA ASN A 35 20.00 -3.44 -2.59
C ASN A 35 19.80 -1.99 -3.05
N THR A 36 18.55 -1.53 -3.06
CA THR A 36 18.18 -0.16 -3.47
C THR A 36 17.38 0.53 -2.36
N PRO A 37 18.04 0.88 -1.24
CA PRO A 37 17.39 1.53 -0.12
C PRO A 37 16.92 2.93 -0.51
N GLY A 38 15.72 3.31 -0.10
CA GLY A 38 15.17 4.65 -0.34
C GLY A 38 14.67 4.91 -1.76
N ALA A 39 14.98 4.05 -2.74
CA ALA A 39 14.61 4.27 -4.15
C ALA A 39 13.09 4.45 -4.38
N ASN A 40 12.27 3.77 -3.59
CA ASN A 40 10.80 3.87 -3.64
C ASN A 40 10.21 4.62 -2.43
N ALA A 41 11.02 5.32 -1.63
CA ALA A 41 10.55 5.90 -0.39
C ALA A 41 9.41 6.90 -0.60
N ASN A 42 9.51 7.77 -1.61
CA ASN A 42 8.47 8.77 -1.88
C ASN A 42 7.16 8.13 -2.37
N ALA A 43 7.24 7.15 -3.26
CA ALA A 43 6.05 6.41 -3.70
C ALA A 43 5.32 5.73 -2.53
N VAL A 44 6.07 5.19 -1.55
CA VAL A 44 5.46 4.63 -0.34
C VAL A 44 4.83 5.72 0.53
N LYS A 45 5.43 6.91 0.67
CA LYS A 45 4.85 8.03 1.42
C LYS A 45 3.54 8.52 0.80
N GLU A 46 3.51 8.64 -0.52
CA GLU A 46 2.29 8.97 -1.26
C GLU A 46 1.19 7.94 -1.00
N LEU A 47 1.54 6.64 -1.01
CA LEU A 47 0.60 5.57 -0.70
C LEU A 47 0.13 5.61 0.76
N VAL A 48 0.98 6.00 1.71
CA VAL A 48 0.59 6.18 3.12
C VAL A 48 -0.44 7.30 3.26
N VAL A 49 -0.21 8.45 2.63
CA VAL A 49 -1.17 9.57 2.64
C VAL A 49 -2.49 9.15 1.98
N CYS A 50 -2.43 8.47 0.84
CA CYS A 50 -3.60 7.91 0.18
C CYS A 50 -4.36 6.94 1.10
N SER A 51 -3.65 6.02 1.76
CA SER A 51 -4.24 5.04 2.68
C SER A 51 -4.89 5.70 3.90
N LEU A 52 -4.31 6.77 4.45
CA LEU A 52 -4.91 7.54 5.54
C LEU A 52 -6.27 8.12 5.11
N LEU A 53 -6.35 8.69 3.92
CA LEU A 53 -7.60 9.24 3.39
C LEU A 53 -8.64 8.15 3.08
N LEU A 54 -8.22 7.06 2.43
CA LEU A 54 -9.08 5.92 2.12
C LEU A 54 -9.69 5.31 3.38
N ALA A 55 -8.85 5.06 4.40
CA ALA A 55 -9.29 4.48 5.67
C ALA A 55 -10.16 5.44 6.50
N SER A 56 -9.93 6.76 6.40
CA SER A 56 -10.67 7.71 7.23
C SER A 56 -12.03 8.10 6.65
N ARG A 57 -12.27 7.93 5.34
CA ARG A 57 -13.44 8.54 4.66
C ARG A 57 -14.47 7.54 4.14
N GLY A 58 -14.34 6.25 4.43
CA GLY A 58 -15.31 5.23 4.01
C GLY A 58 -15.40 5.06 2.48
N ILE A 59 -14.33 5.44 1.75
CA ILE A 59 -14.33 5.52 0.28
C ILE A 59 -14.46 4.11 -0.33
N ILE A 60 -13.73 3.14 0.23
CA ILE A 60 -13.71 1.77 -0.29
C ILE A 60 -15.07 1.10 -0.05
N GLU A 61 -15.64 1.29 1.13
CA GLU A 61 -16.96 0.81 1.52
C GLU A 61 -18.05 1.45 0.66
N GLY A 62 -18.02 2.78 0.47
CA GLY A 62 -18.99 3.49 -0.37
C GLY A 62 -18.91 3.06 -1.83
N ASN A 63 -17.70 2.94 -2.38
CA ASN A 63 -17.49 2.45 -3.75
C ASN A 63 -18.06 1.04 -3.93
N ARG A 64 -17.77 0.15 -2.98
CA ARG A 64 -18.29 -1.21 -2.98
C ARG A 64 -19.81 -1.25 -2.86
N HIS A 65 -20.39 -0.45 -1.97
CA HIS A 65 -21.85 -0.35 -1.80
C HIS A 65 -22.55 0.10 -3.09
N VAL A 66 -21.99 1.08 -3.79
CA VAL A 66 -22.54 1.50 -5.09
C VAL A 66 -22.50 0.37 -6.10
N ASN A 67 -21.35 -0.30 -6.26
CA ASN A 67 -21.17 -1.32 -7.30
C ASN A 67 -21.91 -2.63 -7.01
N GLU A 68 -21.90 -3.08 -5.77
CA GLU A 68 -22.39 -4.41 -5.39
C GLU A 68 -23.83 -4.38 -4.86
N VAL A 69 -24.32 -3.23 -4.39
CA VAL A 69 -25.68 -3.10 -3.82
C VAL A 69 -26.54 -2.19 -4.68
N ILE A 70 -26.22 -0.90 -4.76
CA ILE A 70 -27.11 0.09 -5.39
C ILE A 70 -27.33 -0.22 -6.88
N ASN A 71 -26.24 -0.44 -7.63
CA ASN A 71 -26.33 -0.73 -9.06
C ASN A 71 -27.13 -2.01 -9.36
N VAL A 72 -26.96 -3.02 -8.50
CA VAL A 72 -27.61 -4.33 -8.65
C VAL A 72 -29.10 -4.25 -8.28
N GLU A 73 -29.44 -3.66 -7.12
CA GLU A 73 -30.82 -3.55 -6.63
C GLU A 73 -31.67 -2.59 -7.47
N GLU A 74 -31.09 -1.47 -7.92
CA GLU A 74 -31.81 -0.45 -8.69
C GLU A 74 -31.80 -0.74 -10.21
N GLY A 75 -31.15 -1.84 -10.63
CA GLY A 75 -31.16 -2.30 -12.01
C GLY A 75 -30.46 -1.37 -12.99
N PHE A 76 -29.40 -0.68 -12.55
CA PHE A 76 -28.66 0.32 -13.34
C PHE A 76 -29.51 1.52 -13.83
N ASP A 77 -30.67 1.76 -13.22
CA ASP A 77 -31.49 2.94 -13.49
C ASP A 77 -30.94 4.17 -12.77
N TYR A 78 -30.33 5.09 -13.53
CA TYR A 78 -29.70 6.30 -13.01
C TYR A 78 -30.61 7.13 -12.10
N ALA A 79 -31.91 7.24 -12.40
CA ALA A 79 -32.82 8.08 -11.61
C ALA A 79 -33.12 7.47 -10.23
N LYS A 80 -33.07 6.15 -10.12
CA LYS A 80 -33.22 5.44 -8.83
C LYS A 80 -31.91 5.40 -8.06
N ILE A 81 -30.80 5.17 -8.76
CA ILE A 81 -29.44 5.17 -8.18
C ILE A 81 -29.15 6.50 -7.49
N ASP A 82 -29.40 7.63 -8.17
CA ASP A 82 -29.17 8.97 -7.60
C ASP A 82 -29.90 9.17 -6.26
N LYS A 83 -31.18 8.82 -6.22
CA LYS A 83 -32.00 8.87 -5.00
C LYS A 83 -31.47 7.93 -3.91
N ARG A 84 -31.01 6.74 -4.29
CA ARG A 84 -30.50 5.75 -3.34
C ARG A 84 -29.16 6.17 -2.75
N ILE A 85 -28.26 6.74 -3.55
CA ILE A 85 -26.98 7.31 -3.09
C ILE A 85 -27.25 8.39 -2.04
N GLU A 86 -28.16 9.32 -2.31
CA GLU A 86 -28.48 10.40 -1.37
C GLU A 86 -29.05 9.91 -0.04
N LYS A 87 -29.83 8.82 -0.06
CA LYS A 87 -30.34 8.16 1.15
C LYS A 87 -29.24 7.44 1.92
N ASP A 88 -28.36 6.74 1.21
CA ASP A 88 -27.41 5.79 1.79
C ASP A 88 -26.07 6.44 2.19
N LYS A 89 -25.75 7.65 1.68
CA LYS A 89 -24.47 8.33 1.91
C LYS A 89 -24.11 8.54 3.38
N ALA A 90 -25.11 8.69 4.25
CA ALA A 90 -24.89 8.89 5.68
C ALA A 90 -24.20 7.70 6.36
N MET A 91 -24.29 6.50 5.76
CA MET A 91 -23.60 5.30 6.25
C MET A 91 -22.07 5.40 6.12
N PHE A 92 -21.56 6.28 5.26
CA PHE A 92 -20.14 6.42 4.93
C PHE A 92 -19.56 7.76 5.40
N GLY A 93 -20.18 8.39 6.40
CA GLY A 93 -19.68 9.59 7.07
C GLY A 93 -18.44 9.27 7.90
N GLY A 94 -17.28 9.15 7.25
CA GLY A 94 -16.00 8.93 7.91
C GLY A 94 -15.58 10.08 8.82
N ARG A 95 -14.29 10.14 9.17
CA ARG A 95 -13.70 11.13 10.08
C ARG A 95 -12.71 12.01 9.33
N GLU A 96 -12.58 13.24 9.79
CA GLU A 96 -11.51 14.14 9.34
C GLU A 96 -10.19 13.79 10.04
N ILE A 97 -9.10 13.85 9.28
CA ILE A 97 -7.74 13.63 9.78
C ILE A 97 -7.09 14.94 10.27
N GLU A 98 -7.69 16.09 9.94
CA GLU A 98 -7.23 17.39 10.43
C GLU A 98 -7.31 17.46 11.96
N GLY A 99 -6.27 18.03 12.57
CA GLY A 99 -6.13 18.12 14.03
C GLY A 99 -5.91 16.78 14.74
N LYS A 100 -5.75 15.66 14.01
CA LYS A 100 -5.37 14.37 14.59
C LYS A 100 -3.86 14.22 14.68
N THR A 101 -3.41 13.36 15.60
CA THR A 101 -2.01 13.01 15.76
C THR A 101 -1.69 11.74 14.98
N LEU A 102 -0.73 11.81 14.05
CA LEU A 102 -0.18 10.64 13.36
C LEU A 102 1.05 10.12 14.11
N GLY A 103 0.96 8.89 14.62
CA GLY A 103 2.11 8.18 15.19
C GLY A 103 2.88 7.44 14.11
N VAL A 104 4.17 7.76 13.94
CA VAL A 104 5.05 7.07 13.00
C VAL A 104 6.01 6.15 13.76
N ILE A 105 5.92 4.85 13.51
CA ILE A 105 6.82 3.84 14.10
C ILE A 105 7.87 3.47 13.07
N GLY A 106 9.10 3.92 13.30
CA GLY A 106 10.24 3.72 12.40
C GLY A 106 10.54 4.96 11.55
N LEU A 107 11.60 5.67 11.92
CA LEU A 107 12.05 6.91 11.26
C LEU A 107 13.17 6.63 10.23
N GLY A 108 12.96 5.62 9.39
CA GLY A 108 13.85 5.31 8.27
C GLY A 108 13.54 6.15 7.02
N ALA A 109 14.04 5.76 5.85
CA ALA A 109 13.87 6.51 4.59
C ALA A 109 12.39 6.86 4.23
N ILE A 110 11.44 6.04 4.70
CA ILE A 110 10.00 6.26 4.52
C ILE A 110 9.44 7.15 5.64
N GLY A 111 9.64 6.77 6.91
CA GLY A 111 8.98 7.43 8.04
C GLY A 111 9.64 8.72 8.53
N SER A 112 10.80 9.12 7.99
CA SER A 112 11.56 10.27 8.51
C SER A 112 11.38 11.62 7.81
N ARG A 113 10.98 11.71 6.55
CA ARG A 113 10.77 12.98 5.84
C ARG A 113 9.73 12.81 4.77
#